data_AF-A0A975FV25-F1
#
_entry.id   AF-A0A975FV25-F1
#
_cell.length_a   1.000
_cell.length_b   1.000
_cell.length_c   1.000
_cell.angle_alpha   90.00
_cell.angle_beta   90.00
_cell.angle_gamma   90.00
#
_symmetry.space_group_name_H-M   'P 1'
#
loop_
_entity.id
_entity.type
_entity.pdbx_description
1 polymer ?
#
loop_
_entity_poly.entity_id
_entity_poly.type
_entity_poly.pdbx_seq_one_letter_code
_entity_poly.pdbx_strand_id
1 'polypeptide(L)'
;MFRDKLYYKNIVSILFFLFLFSCNQATETRIEDYIEVKVIDIKQTNSQIGLTLIDKNDSIMFGNLSKKNLENFDSIISRLNKNDKLKIKGILNDFNENQNKNSKKSSIIIINDLVFIE
;
A
#
# COMPACT_ATOMS: atom_id res chain seq x y z
N MET A 1 -26.23 25.14 39.70
CA MET A 1 -26.30 25.80 38.38
C MET A 1 -24.94 26.17 37.75
N PHE A 2 -23.82 26.16 38.51
CA PHE A 2 -22.46 26.43 37.95
C PHE A 2 -21.67 25.17 37.58
N ARG A 3 -22.02 24.01 38.16
CA ARG A 3 -21.33 22.74 37.95
C ARG A 3 -21.57 22.19 36.53
N ASP A 4 -22.78 22.36 36.01
CA ASP A 4 -23.21 21.85 34.70
C ASP A 4 -22.51 22.56 33.52
N LYS A 5 -22.19 23.86 33.67
CA LYS A 5 -21.45 24.64 32.67
C LYS A 5 -20.01 24.17 32.49
N LEU A 6 -19.37 23.68 33.56
CA LEU A 6 -17.96 23.23 33.50
C LEU A 6 -17.86 21.89 32.77
N TYR A 7 -18.76 20.94 33.06
CA TYR A 7 -18.80 19.64 32.38
C TYR A 7 -19.11 19.80 30.89
N TYR A 8 -20.07 20.65 30.53
CA TYR A 8 -20.42 20.89 29.13
C TYR A 8 -19.25 21.43 28.32
N LYS A 9 -18.47 22.37 28.89
CA LYS A 9 -17.29 22.95 28.24
C LYS A 9 -16.18 21.91 28.00
N ASN A 10 -15.98 21.00 28.95
CA ASN A 10 -15.00 19.92 28.83
C ASN A 10 -15.44 18.86 27.80
N ILE A 11 -16.72 18.49 27.77
CA ILE A 11 -17.26 17.51 26.82
C ILE A 11 -17.18 18.03 25.38
N VAL A 12 -17.53 19.30 25.15
CA VAL A 12 -17.43 19.92 23.81
C VAL A 12 -15.97 19.98 23.35
N SER A 13 -15.02 20.25 24.25
CA SER A 13 -13.59 20.24 23.91
C SER A 13 -13.11 18.85 23.52
N ILE A 14 -13.52 17.80 24.23
CA ILE A 14 -13.15 16.41 23.91
C ILE A 14 -13.76 15.97 22.57
N LEU A 15 -15.01 16.33 22.30
CA LEU A 15 -15.67 16.07 21.02
C LEU A 15 -14.97 16.79 19.85
N PHE A 16 -14.48 18.01 20.08
CA PHE A 16 -13.72 18.76 19.08
C PHE A 16 -12.36 18.11 18.78
N PHE A 17 -11.67 17.57 19.80
CA PHE A 17 -10.43 16.81 19.60
C PHE A 17 -10.67 15.50 18.85
N LEU A 18 -11.74 14.76 19.13
CA LEU A 18 -12.08 13.52 18.42
C LEU A 18 -12.35 13.77 16.92
N PHE A 19 -12.91 14.92 16.55
CA PHE A 19 -13.20 15.24 15.15
C PHE A 19 -11.92 15.56 14.33
N LEU A 20 -10.88 16.08 14.98
CA LEU A 20 -9.61 16.43 14.32
C LEU A 20 -8.71 15.21 14.04
N PHE A 21 -8.91 14.08 14.74
CA PHE A 21 -8.17 12.84 14.47
C PHE A 21 -8.77 11.99 13.34
N SER A 22 -9.84 12.43 12.67
CA SER A 22 -10.42 11.79 11.47
C SER A 22 -9.53 11.95 10.21
N CYS A 23 -8.23 12.17 10.41
CA CYS A 23 -7.30 12.67 9.41
C CYS A 23 -6.72 11.51 8.58
N ASN A 24 -7.10 11.49 7.30
CA ASN A 24 -6.39 10.89 6.17
C ASN A 24 -6.02 9.40 6.30
N GLN A 25 -7.03 8.54 6.22
CA GLN A 25 -6.81 7.10 6.09
C GLN A 25 -6.38 6.79 4.65
N ALA A 26 -5.24 6.11 4.48
CA ALA A 26 -4.81 5.63 3.18
C ALA A 26 -5.97 4.87 2.51
N THR A 27 -6.33 5.27 1.30
CA THR A 27 -7.43 4.62 0.58
C THR A 27 -6.92 3.30 0.05
N GLU A 28 -7.40 2.20 0.62
CA GLU A 28 -7.11 0.85 0.14
C GLU A 28 -7.90 0.60 -1.13
N THR A 29 -7.22 0.48 -2.26
CA THR A 29 -7.84 0.07 -3.52
C THR A 29 -7.44 -1.36 -3.82
N ARG A 30 -8.43 -2.27 -3.87
CA ARG A 30 -8.19 -3.65 -4.31
C ARG A 30 -8.01 -3.69 -5.81
N ILE A 31 -6.90 -4.28 -6.23
CA ILE A 31 -6.63 -4.54 -7.63
C ILE A 31 -7.14 -5.96 -7.93
N GLU A 32 -8.30 -6.04 -8.58
CA GLU A 32 -8.91 -7.32 -8.98
C GLU A 32 -8.30 -7.88 -10.28
N ASP A 33 -7.80 -7.00 -11.16
CA ASP A 33 -7.19 -7.34 -12.44
C ASP A 33 -5.66 -7.40 -12.37
N TYR A 34 -5.04 -8.28 -13.14
CA TYR A 34 -3.57 -8.38 -13.15
C TYR A 34 -2.93 -7.12 -13.73
N ILE A 35 -2.01 -6.51 -12.98
CA ILE A 35 -1.16 -5.42 -13.48
C ILE A 35 0.18 -6.01 -13.92
N GLU A 36 0.58 -5.70 -15.15
CA GLU A 36 1.89 -6.04 -15.66
C GLU A 36 2.95 -5.05 -15.17
N VAL A 37 3.97 -5.56 -14.50
CA VAL A 37 5.06 -4.79 -13.93
C VAL A 37 6.40 -5.44 -14.28
N LYS A 38 7.47 -4.64 -14.23
CA LYS A 38 8.84 -5.12 -14.30
C LYS A 38 9.54 -4.92 -12.96
N VAL A 39 10.27 -5.93 -12.49
CA VAL A 39 11.09 -5.83 -11.28
C VAL A 39 12.35 -5.04 -11.57
N ILE A 40 12.55 -3.93 -10.86
CA ILE A 40 13.77 -3.12 -10.93
C ILE A 40 14.73 -3.50 -9.80
N ASP A 41 14.20 -3.66 -8.59
CA ASP A 41 15.01 -3.95 -7.42
C ASP A 41 14.29 -4.91 -6.46
N ILE A 42 15.09 -5.66 -5.72
CA ILE A 42 14.62 -6.67 -4.76
C ILE A 42 15.40 -6.45 -3.47
N LYS A 43 14.70 -6.22 -2.36
CA LYS A 43 15.26 -6.13 -1.01
C LYS A 43 14.67 -7.21 -0.14
N GLN A 44 15.49 -8.17 0.25
CA GLN A 44 15.07 -9.28 1.09
C GLN A 44 15.44 -9.05 2.55
N THR A 45 14.49 -9.35 3.43
CA THR A 45 14.71 -9.53 4.87
C THR A 45 14.23 -10.92 5.27
N ASN A 46 14.53 -11.36 6.49
CA ASN A 46 14.21 -12.72 6.94
C ASN A 46 12.72 -13.10 6.87
N SER A 47 11.81 -12.13 6.86
CA SER A 47 10.36 -12.36 6.91
C SER A 47 9.56 -11.73 5.77
N GLN A 48 10.18 -10.88 4.96
CA GLN A 48 9.51 -10.09 3.93
C GLN A 48 10.45 -9.76 2.78
N ILE A 49 9.89 -9.60 1.59
CA ILE A 49 10.60 -9.09 0.42
C ILE A 49 9.93 -7.83 -0.08
N GLY A 50 10.71 -6.75 -0.12
CA GLY A 50 10.36 -5.53 -0.80
C GLY A 50 10.77 -5.60 -2.26
N LEU A 51 9.85 -5.24 -3.16
CA LEU A 51 10.08 -5.12 -4.59
C LEU A 51 9.94 -3.67 -5.01
N THR A 52 10.87 -3.20 -5.85
CA THR A 52 10.65 -1.99 -6.64
C THR A 52 10.20 -2.42 -8.02
N LEU A 53 9.01 -1.98 -8.39
CA LEU A 53 8.30 -2.37 -9.60
C LEU A 53 8.08 -1.14 -10.47
N ILE A 54 8.07 -1.33 -11.78
CA ILE A 54 7.69 -0.29 -12.73
C ILE A 54 6.57 -0.81 -13.63
N ASP A 55 5.52 -0.03 -13.77
CA ASP A 55 4.41 -0.35 -14.67
C ASP A 55 4.72 0.11 -16.11
N LYS A 56 3.77 -0.11 -17.03
CA LYS A 56 3.87 0.31 -18.44
C LYS A 56 3.94 1.83 -18.64
N ASN A 57 3.56 2.61 -17.63
CA ASN A 57 3.51 4.07 -17.67
C ASN A 57 4.71 4.71 -16.95
N ASP A 58 5.77 3.93 -16.70
CA ASP A 58 6.95 4.34 -15.92
C ASP A 58 6.63 4.81 -14.49
N SER A 59 5.51 4.37 -13.93
CA SER A 59 5.13 4.61 -12.53
C SER A 59 5.82 3.62 -11.63
N ILE A 60 6.47 4.13 -10.58
CA ILE A 60 7.20 3.31 -9.61
C ILE A 60 6.23 2.81 -8.55
N MET A 61 6.17 1.50 -8.35
CA MET A 61 5.38 0.86 -7.31
C MET A 61 6.30 0.11 -6.34
N PHE A 62 5.99 0.16 -5.05
CA PHE A 62 6.71 -0.57 -4.02
C PHE A 62 5.87 -1.77 -3.57
N GLY A 63 6.28 -2.97 -4.00
CA GLY A 63 5.62 -4.22 -3.66
C GLY A 63 6.12 -4.78 -2.33
N ASN A 64 5.21 -5.25 -1.47
CA ASN A 64 5.57 -6.09 -0.33
C ASN A 64 5.04 -7.51 -0.56
N LEU A 65 5.97 -8.48 -0.57
CA LEU A 65 5.69 -9.91 -0.55
C LEU A 65 5.89 -10.43 0.88
N SER A 66 4.84 -11.03 1.44
CA SER A 66 4.91 -11.71 2.75
C SER A 66 4.43 -13.16 2.63
N LYS A 67 5.07 -14.05 3.39
CA LYS A 67 4.69 -15.47 3.49
C LYS A 67 3.24 -15.66 3.95
N LYS A 68 2.66 -14.69 4.65
CA LYS A 68 1.25 -14.73 5.08
C LYS A 68 0.25 -14.54 3.93
N ASN A 69 0.68 -13.87 2.86
CA ASN A 69 -0.21 -13.44 1.78
C ASN A 69 -0.06 -14.31 0.52
N LEU A 70 0.92 -15.21 0.48
CA LEU A 70 1.28 -16.01 -0.69
C LEU A 70 1.49 -17.47 -0.31
N GLU A 71 0.64 -18.36 -0.82
CA GLU A 71 0.74 -19.80 -0.58
C GLU A 71 2.06 -20.39 -1.11
N ASN A 72 2.54 -19.87 -2.25
CA ASN A 72 3.75 -20.34 -2.93
C ASN A 72 4.98 -19.43 -2.68
N PHE A 73 5.03 -18.74 -1.54
CA PHE A 73 6.06 -17.75 -1.22
C PHE A 73 7.49 -18.25 -1.47
N ASP A 74 7.87 -19.41 -0.91
CA ASP A 74 9.24 -19.94 -1.01
C ASP A 74 9.61 -20.28 -2.47
N SER A 75 8.65 -20.75 -3.28
CA SER A 75 8.85 -21.05 -4.69
C SER A 75 8.96 -19.78 -5.55
N ILE A 76 8.17 -18.75 -5.26
CA ILE A 76 8.21 -17.48 -6.00
C ILE A 76 9.56 -16.80 -5.78
N ILE A 77 10.05 -16.79 -4.55
CA ILE A 77 11.28 -16.07 -4.17
C ILE A 77 12.51 -16.69 -4.81
N SER A 78 12.58 -18.02 -4.85
CA SER A 78 13.72 -18.72 -5.45
C SER A 78 13.83 -18.49 -6.96
N ARG A 79 12.73 -18.11 -7.63
CA ARG A 79 12.69 -17.80 -9.07
C ARG A 79 12.82 -16.31 -9.37
N LEU A 80 12.48 -15.45 -8.41
CA LEU A 80 12.35 -14.00 -8.61
C LEU A 80 13.71 -13.33 -8.87
N ASN A 81 13.84 -12.66 -10.00
CA ASN A 81 15.04 -11.94 -10.41
C ASN A 81 14.76 -10.50 -10.82
N LYS A 82 15.82 -9.67 -10.80
CA LYS A 82 15.76 -8.33 -11.38
C LYS A 82 15.50 -8.44 -12.88
N ASN A 83 14.70 -7.52 -13.40
CA ASN A 83 14.19 -7.45 -14.76
C ASN A 83 13.09 -8.43 -15.14
N ASP A 84 12.65 -9.30 -14.23
CA ASP A 84 11.50 -10.17 -14.50
C ASP A 84 10.25 -9.33 -14.77
N LYS A 85 9.46 -9.80 -15.74
CA LYS A 85 8.13 -9.26 -16.03
C LYS A 85 7.10 -10.12 -15.31
N LEU A 86 6.25 -9.47 -14.54
CA LEU A 86 5.30 -10.13 -13.65
C LEU A 86 3.92 -9.55 -13.82
N LYS A 87 2.91 -10.38 -13.60
CA LYS A 87 1.52 -9.97 -13.37
C LYS A 87 1.25 -10.06 -11.88
N ILE A 88 0.88 -8.94 -11.25
CA ILE A 88 0.60 -8.88 -9.82
C ILE A 88 -0.86 -8.53 -9.56
N LYS A 89 -1.42 -9.09 -8.49
CA LYS A 89 -2.67 -8.66 -7.86
C LYS A 89 -2.43 -8.37 -6.39
N GLY A 90 -3.19 -7.44 -5.84
CA GLY A 90 -2.93 -7.00 -4.50
C GLY A 90 -3.82 -5.86 -4.03
N ILE A 91 -3.45 -5.32 -2.88
CA ILE A 91 -4.06 -4.14 -2.29
C ILE A 91 -3.11 -2.98 -2.51
N LEU A 92 -3.55 -1.98 -3.25
CA LEU A 92 -2.80 -0.77 -3.50
C LEU A 92 -3.20 0.27 -2.46
N ASN A 93 -2.22 0.67 -1.66
CA ASN A 93 -2.36 1.73 -0.68
C ASN A 93 -1.83 3.00 -1.32
N ASP A 94 -2.76 3.79 -1.83
CA ASP A 94 -2.46 5.12 -2.35
C ASP A 94 -2.40 6.10 -1.18
N PHE A 95 -1.19 6.61 -0.92
CA PHE A 95 -0.98 7.76 -0.07
C PHE A 95 -1.22 9.04 -0.88
N ASN A 96 -2.44 9.24 -1.40
CA ASN A 96 -2.80 10.54 -1.96
C ASN A 96 -4.32 10.76 -2.06
N GLU A 97 -4.86 11.38 -1.00
CA GLU A 97 -5.92 12.38 -1.15
C GLU A 97 -5.37 13.60 -1.92
N ASN A 98 -5.97 13.93 -3.08
CA ASN A 98 -6.08 15.30 -3.60
C ASN A 98 -4.85 16.08 -4.12
N GLN A 99 -3.77 15.47 -4.62
CA GLN A 99 -2.70 16.27 -5.28
C GLN A 99 -2.33 15.81 -6.70
N ASN A 100 -2.59 16.73 -7.65
CA ASN A 100 -2.04 16.91 -9.00
C ASN A 100 -1.87 15.69 -9.93
N LYS A 101 -2.56 15.75 -11.07
CA LYS A 101 -2.49 14.78 -12.20
C LYS A 101 -1.09 14.54 -12.82
N ASN A 102 -0.05 15.28 -12.40
CA ASN A 102 1.29 15.24 -12.99
C ASN A 102 2.42 14.74 -12.06
N SER A 103 2.14 14.33 -10.82
CA SER A 103 3.17 13.68 -10.01
C SER A 103 3.27 12.20 -10.38
N LYS A 104 4.47 11.70 -10.70
CA LYS A 104 4.76 10.26 -10.79
C LYS A 104 4.26 9.62 -9.50
N LYS A 105 3.19 8.84 -9.58
CA LYS A 105 2.53 8.26 -8.40
C LYS A 105 3.41 7.11 -7.90
N SER A 106 3.92 7.27 -6.68
CA SER A 106 4.54 6.18 -5.94
C SER A 106 3.48 5.53 -5.08
N SER A 107 3.12 4.29 -5.39
CA SER A 107 2.09 3.54 -4.65
C SER A 107 2.72 2.33 -3.97
N ILE A 108 2.23 1.99 -2.77
CA ILE A 108 2.61 0.75 -2.10
C ILE A 108 1.59 -0.31 -2.46
N ILE A 109 2.04 -1.48 -2.93
CA ILE A 109 1.17 -2.62 -3.22
C ILE A 109 1.51 -3.80 -2.30
N ILE A 110 0.50 -4.29 -1.58
CA ILE A 110 0.56 -5.56 -0.86
C ILE A 110 0.20 -6.64 -1.87
N ILE A 111 1.18 -7.45 -2.27
CA ILE A 111 0.99 -8.44 -3.32
C ILE A 111 0.40 -9.72 -2.70
N ASN A 112 -0.75 -10.13 -3.22
CA ASN A 112 -1.47 -11.34 -2.80
C ASN A 112 -1.36 -12.45 -3.84
N ASP A 113 -1.16 -12.10 -5.10
CA ASP A 113 -0.96 -13.06 -6.18
C ASP A 113 0.05 -12.52 -7.19
N LEU A 114 0.85 -13.42 -7.77
CA LEU A 114 1.94 -13.08 -8.67
C LEU A 114 2.17 -14.21 -9.67
N VAL A 115 2.21 -13.84 -10.96
CA VAL A 115 2.45 -14.75 -12.08
C VAL A 115 3.62 -14.23 -12.91
N PHE A 116 4.58 -15.11 -13.22
CA PHE A 116 5.69 -14.80 -14.12
C PHE A 116 5.22 -14.74 -15.57
N ILE A 117 5.65 -13.71 -16.29
CA ILE A 117 5.44 -13.60 -17.74
C ILE A 117 6.74 -14.07 -18.41
N GLU A 118 6.67 -15.15 -19.18
CA GLU A 118 7.79 -15.63 -20.02
C GLU A 118 8.08 -14.69 -21.20
#